data_AF-A0A2X1QPX2-F1
#
_entry.id   AF-A0A2X1QPX2-F1
#
_cell.length_a   1.000
_cell.length_b   1.000
_cell.length_c   1.000
_cell.angle_alpha   90.00
_cell.angle_beta   90.00
_cell.angle_gamma   90.00
#
_symmetry.space_group_name_H-M   'P 1'
#
loop_
_entity.id
_entity.type
_entity.pdbx_description
1 polymer ?
#
loop_
_entity_poly.entity_id
_entity_poly.type
_entity_poly.pdbx_seq_one_letter_code
_entity_poly.pdbx_strand_id
1 'polypeptide(L)' 'MEIIDEGIISIHKNEKDEWQFDNEALRCIRTVLQLNRDLGINVAGAGLALELLKEIDHLRMLLANKEGLFGKN' A
#
# COMPACT_ATOMS: atom_id res chain seq x y z
N MET A 1 -1.54 -15.63 5.47
CA MET A 1 -0.40 -16.05 4.65
C MET A 1 -0.45 -15.36 3.30
N GLU A 2 -1.55 -15.48 2.55
CA GLU A 2 -1.69 -14.88 1.20
C GLU A 2 -1.19 -13.43 1.06
N ILE A 3 -1.52 -12.51 1.98
CA ILE A 3 -1.01 -11.11 1.92
C ILE A 3 0.54 -11.02 1.99
N ILE A 4 1.18 -11.89 2.77
CA ILE A 4 2.64 -11.97 2.88
C ILE A 4 3.23 -12.67 1.66
N ASP A 5 2.60 -13.77 1.22
CA ASP A 5 3.06 -14.57 0.08
C ASP A 5 3.00 -13.78 -1.24
N GLU A 6 1.99 -12.93 -1.39
CA GLU A 6 1.83 -12.00 -2.51
C GLU A 6 2.74 -10.76 -2.40
N GLY A 7 3.59 -10.67 -1.37
CA GLY A 7 4.57 -9.60 -1.20
C GLY A 7 4.00 -8.22 -0.87
N ILE A 8 2.72 -8.15 -0.48
CA ILE A 8 2.01 -6.89 -0.20
C ILE A 8 2.61 -6.18 1.03
N ILE A 9 3.12 -6.94 1.99
CA ILE A 9 3.79 -6.44 3.18
C ILE A 9 5.12 -7.15 3.41
N SER A 10 6.11 -6.40 3.86
CA SER A 10 7.34 -6.97 4.41
C SER A 10 7.14 -7.30 5.89
N ILE A 11 7.63 -8.47 6.31
CA ILE A 11 7.65 -8.86 7.72
C ILE A 11 9.08 -8.82 8.25
N HIS A 12 9.22 -8.32 9.48
CA HIS A 12 10.46 -8.45 10.24
C HIS A 12 10.25 -9.48 11.35
N LYS A 13 11.31 -10.23 11.67
CA LYS A 13 11.32 -11.10 12.84
C LYS A 13 12.18 -10.49 13.92
N ASN A 14 11.70 -10.52 15.15
CA ASN A 14 12.53 -10.13 16.30
C ASN A 14 13.50 -11.27 16.68
N GLU A 15 14.33 -11.03 17.70
CA GLU A 15 15.29 -12.02 18.22
C GLU A 15 14.63 -13.31 18.74
N LYS A 16 13.31 -13.30 18.97
CA LYS A 16 12.50 -14.44 19.42
C LYS A 16 11.75 -15.13 18.28
N ASP A 17 12.06 -14.81 17.02
CA ASP A 17 11.39 -15.31 15.81
C ASP A 17 9.91 -14.89 15.67
N GLU A 18 9.45 -13.90 16.45
CA GLU A 18 8.08 -13.39 16.37
C GLU A 18 7.96 -12.34 15.25
N TRP A 19 6.84 -12.39 14.51
CA TRP A 19 6.57 -11.43 13.46
C TRP A 19 6.23 -10.06 14.01
N GLN A 20 6.85 -9.04 13.43
CA GLN A 20 6.58 -7.65 13.69
C GLN A 20 6.05 -6.97 12.43
N PHE A 21 4.95 -6.24 12.63
CA PHE A 21 4.29 -5.44 11.61
C PHE A 21 4.37 -3.99 12.03
N ASP A 22 4.84 -3.13 11.12
CA ASP A 22 4.78 -1.70 11.35
C ASP A 22 3.39 -1.13 10.99
N ASN A 23 3.24 0.17 11.21
CA ASN A 23 1.99 0.88 10.91
C ASN A 23 1.64 0.87 9.42
N GLU A 24 2.61 0.78 8.52
CA GLU A 24 2.34 0.70 7.09
C GLU A 24 1.79 -0.68 6.72
N ALA A 25 2.39 -1.75 7.22
CA ALA A 25 1.91 -3.11 7.03
C ALA A 25 0.46 -3.26 7.50
N LEU A 26 0.12 -2.74 8.69
CA LEU A 26 -1.26 -2.78 9.20
C LEU A 26 -2.25 -2.02 8.30
N ARG A 27 -1.85 -0.86 7.77
CA ARG A 27 -2.67 -0.10 6.81
C ARG A 27 -2.87 -0.86 5.52
N CYS A 28 -1.80 -1.45 4.96
CA CYS A 28 -1.86 -2.23 3.72
C CYS A 28 -2.77 -3.45 3.88
N ILE A 29 -2.63 -4.21 4.97
CA ILE A 29 -3.50 -5.35 5.30
C ILE A 29 -4.97 -4.91 5.31
N ARG A 30 -5.29 -3.83 6.03
CA ARG A 30 -6.67 -3.34 6.14
C ARG A 30 -7.24 -2.98 4.77
N THR A 31 -6.48 -2.25 3.96
CA THR A 31 -6.92 -1.83 2.63
C THR A 31 -7.14 -3.02 1.70
N VAL A 32 -6.24 -4.00 1.69
CA VAL A 32 -6.37 -5.19 0.85
C VAL A 32 -7.58 -6.03 1.23
N LEU A 33 -7.81 -6.26 2.52
CA LEU A 33 -9.02 -6.96 2.99
C LEU A 33 -10.30 -6.20 2.62
N GLN A 34 -10.26 -4.88 2.66
CA GLN A 34 -11.40 -4.07 2.27
C GLN A 34 -11.65 -4.13 0.76
N LEU A 35 -10.61 -4.03 -0.08
CA LEU A 35 -10.73 -4.16 -1.54
C LEU A 35 -11.23 -5.55 -1.95
N ASN A 36 -10.71 -6.61 -1.31
CA ASN A 36 -11.17 -7.99 -1.52
C ASN A 36 -12.67 -8.12 -1.22
N ARG A 37 -13.13 -7.55 -0.09
CA ARG A 37 -14.54 -7.60 0.30
C ARG A 37 -15.44 -6.75 -0.58
N ASP A 38 -15.05 -5.51 -0.86
CA ASP A 38 -15.92 -4.51 -1.49
C ASP A 38 -15.97 -4.69 -3.01
N LEU A 39 -14.89 -5.20 -3.63
CA LEU A 39 -14.79 -5.42 -5.08
C LEU A 39 -14.89 -6.89 -5.49
N GLY A 40 -14.82 -7.83 -4.55
CA GLY A 40 -14.87 -9.27 -4.83
C GLY A 40 -13.65 -9.83 -5.57
N ILE A 41 -12.53 -9.09 -5.56
CA ILE A 41 -11.26 -9.49 -6.20
C ILE A 41 -10.39 -10.30 -5.25
N ASN A 42 -9.53 -11.18 -5.75
CA ASN A 42 -8.60 -11.95 -4.90
C ASN A 42 -7.53 -11.07 -4.23
N VAL A 43 -6.73 -11.64 -3.31
CA VAL A 43 -5.71 -10.89 -2.55
C VAL A 43 -4.63 -10.31 -3.47
N ALA A 44 -4.16 -11.08 -4.46
CA ALA A 44 -3.20 -10.60 -5.45
C ALA A 44 -3.72 -9.37 -6.21
N GLY A 45 -4.98 -9.42 -6.68
CA GLY A 45 -5.62 -8.31 -7.37
C GLY A 45 -5.85 -7.10 -6.45
N ALA A 46 -6.20 -7.33 -5.19
CA ALA A 46 -6.31 -6.27 -4.19
C ALA A 46 -4.94 -5.64 -3.85
N GLY A 47 -3.87 -6.44 -3.84
CA GLY A 47 -2.49 -5.95 -3.71
C GLY A 47 -2.09 -5.04 -4.87
N LEU A 48 -2.34 -5.47 -6.10
CA LEU A 48 -2.09 -4.66 -7.30
C LEU A 48 -2.92 -3.36 -7.28
N ALA A 49 -4.19 -3.43 -6.91
CA ALA A 49 -5.03 -2.23 -6.80
C ALA A 49 -4.50 -1.25 -5.74
N LEU A 50 -3.99 -1.75 -4.60
CA LEU A 50 -3.35 -0.91 -3.59
C LEU A 50 -2.08 -0.24 -4.14
N GLU A 51 -1.24 -0.94 -4.89
CA GLU A 51 -0.04 -0.37 -5.52
C GLU A 51 -0.40 0.75 -6.51
N LEU A 52 -1.40 0.53 -7.36
CA LEU A 52 -1.87 1.54 -8.31
C LEU A 52 -2.43 2.78 -7.61
N LEU A 53 -3.14 2.60 -6.49
CA LEU A 53 -3.62 3.73 -5.68
C LEU A 53 -2.46 4.53 -5.09
N LYS A 54 -1.42 3.86 -4.56
CA LYS A 54 -0.19 4.52 -4.08
C LYS A 54 0.49 5.33 -5.20
N GLU A 55 0.58 4.76 -6.40
CA GLU A 55 1.18 5.45 -7.55
C GLU A 55 0.36 6.66 -8.00
N ILE A 56 -0.97 6.54 -8.04
CA ILE A 56 -1.85 7.68 -8.35
C ILE A 56 -1.64 8.82 -7.34
N ASP A 57 -1.55 8.51 -6.05
CA ASP A 57 -1.33 9.51 -5.01
C ASP A 57 0.08 10.14 -5.13
N HIS A 58 1.09 9.34 -5.45
CA HIS A 58 2.44 9.83 -5.76
C HIS A 58 2.44 10.80 -6.94
N LEU A 59 1.80 10.43 -8.05
CA LEU A 59 1.69 11.27 -9.24
C LEU A 59 0.92 12.57 -8.96
N ARG A 60 -0.16 12.51 -8.18
CA ARG A 60 -0.90 13.70 -7.73
C ARG A 60 -0.03 14.65 -6.92
N MET A 61 0.79 14.12 -6.00
CA MET A 61 1.75 14.93 -5.24
C MET A 61 2.78 15.61 -6.16
N LEU A 62 3.31 14.88 -7.15
CA LEU A 62 4.26 15.46 -8.11
C LEU A 62 3.63 16.59 -8.94
N LEU A 63 2.38 16.42 -9.38
CA LEU A 63 1.65 17.45 -10.11
C LEU A 63 1.42 18.70 -9.25
N ALA A 64 0.92 18.53 -8.02
CA ALA A 64 0.71 19.65 -7.10
C ALA A 64 2.02 20.42 -6.80
N ASN A 65 3.13 19.71 -6.64
CA ASN A 65 4.44 20.32 -6.44
C ASN A 65 4.90 21.13 -7.67
N LYS A 66 4.64 20.64 -8.89
CA LYS A 66 4.94 21.37 -10.12
C LYS A 66 4.10 22.64 -10.24
N GLU A 67 2.80 22.57 -10.00
CA GLU A 67 1.89 23.73 -10.05
C GLU A 67 2.29 24.82 -9.04
N GLY A 68 2.71 24.43 -7.83
CA GLY A 68 3.23 25.37 -6.82
C GLY A 68 4.57 26.03 -7.18
N LEU A 69 5.38 25.40 -8.05
CA LEU A 69 6.62 25.98 -8.58
C LEU A 69 6.37 26.95 -9.74
N PHE A 70 5.35 26.72 -10.57
CA PHE A 70 5.00 27.60 -11.68
C PHE A 70 4.18 28.83 -11.26
N GLY A 71 3.43 28.77 -10.15
CA GLY A 71 2.66 29.90 -9.62
C GLY A 71 3.47 30.96 -8.84
N LYS A 72 4.80 30.84 -8.80
CA LYS A 72 5.71 31.70 -8.01
C LYS A 72 6.60 32.65 -8.83
N ASN A 73 6.40 32.75 -10.15
CA ASN A 73 7.15 33.66 -11.03
C ASN A 73 6.25 34.75 -11.63
#